data_AF-A0A9D9VAK4-F1
#
_entry.id   AF-A0A9D9VAK4-F1
#
_cell.length_a   1.000
_cell.length_b   1.000
_cell.length_c   1.000
_cell.angle_alpha   90.00
_cell.angle_beta   90.00
_cell.angle_gamma   90.00
#
_symmetry.space_group_name_H-M   'P 1'
#
loop_
_entity.id
_entity.type
_entity.pdbx_description
1 polymer ?
#
loop_
_entity_poly.entity_id
_entity_poly.type
_entity_poly.pdbx_seq_one_letter_code
_entity_poly.pdbx_strand_id
1 'polypeptide(L)'
;MEHTKRNKCSACGTSNTNHGLLLLSDLLDETIGRIGRVFLKIFKIDENHTLFKLFEKFFYKISVFFGFLKYSDDKDKSITGRSRLVWDEAERRGIKMQQVIMFGRPIEQYRAFVNGKCINFESIPVPPQMSCSGYSWVDDKFILSERLRKEGVASPSAGSALFLGTAEKIFDKLEKPVIVKPRSGSRGRHTTTNINTKNELKKALDLAHVISLAVVVEEHLFGSVYRATTVDGKLVGFFRADPPSVAGDGHSSIEDLVKNKNQNKNERMGDIVIDRDALDFLARQNLGINSILEDGRKVNLSAKTGRFFGGYTREMLPEVHPKMHEIFERAAKIVDIPVAGFDLIIGDPTADPDTQRWGIIECNSMPYIDLHFFALEGKPINIAEHVWDLWLKK
;
A
#
# COMPACT_ATOMS: atom_id res chain seq x y z
N MET A 1 21.30 -2.06 -34.93
CA MET A 1 20.76 -1.18 -33.87
C MET A 1 20.25 -2.08 -32.75
N GLU A 2 21.10 -2.33 -31.76
CA GLU A 2 20.77 -3.14 -30.58
C GLU A 2 19.65 -2.48 -29.77
N HIS A 3 18.56 -3.21 -29.57
CA HIS A 3 17.61 -2.91 -28.52
C HIS A 3 18.32 -3.10 -27.18
N THR A 4 18.67 -2.00 -26.52
CA THR A 4 19.19 -1.97 -25.16
C THR A 4 18.20 -2.67 -24.22
N LYS A 5 18.55 -3.91 -23.84
CA LYS A 5 17.91 -4.65 -22.74
C LYS A 5 17.96 -3.75 -21.49
N ARG A 6 16.84 -3.12 -21.13
CA ARG A 6 16.69 -2.50 -19.81
C ARG A 6 16.94 -3.57 -18.77
N ASN A 7 18.06 -3.47 -18.05
CA ASN A 7 18.41 -4.34 -16.93
C ASN A 7 17.21 -4.39 -15.96
N LYS A 8 16.50 -5.53 -15.91
CA LYS A 8 15.43 -5.74 -14.94
C LYS A 8 16.08 -5.89 -13.56
N CYS A 9 15.81 -4.95 -12.65
CA CYS A 9 16.30 -5.04 -11.27
C CYS A 9 15.44 -6.05 -10.50
N SER A 10 16.06 -7.11 -9.98
CA SER A 10 15.35 -8.11 -9.17
C SER A 10 14.75 -7.52 -7.89
N ALA A 11 15.37 -6.47 -7.33
CA ALA A 11 14.86 -5.78 -6.14
C ALA A 11 13.68 -4.82 -6.42
N CYS A 12 13.36 -4.56 -7.69
CA CYS A 12 12.11 -3.89 -8.08
C CYS A 12 10.93 -4.85 -8.25
N GLY A 13 11.19 -6.17 -8.27
CA GLY A 13 10.23 -7.17 -8.74
C GLY A 13 9.73 -6.87 -10.16
N THR A 14 8.47 -7.21 -10.45
CA THR A 14 7.90 -7.04 -11.80
C THR A 14 7.47 -5.63 -12.15
N SER A 15 7.54 -4.68 -11.21
CA SER A 15 7.24 -3.27 -11.50
C SER A 15 8.52 -2.44 -11.48
N ASN A 16 9.38 -2.76 -12.45
CA ASN A 16 10.62 -2.04 -12.71
C ASN A 16 10.34 -0.55 -12.86
N THR A 17 11.18 0.22 -12.21
CA THR A 17 11.10 1.68 -12.18
C THR A 17 12.42 2.26 -12.66
N ASN A 18 12.41 3.53 -13.02
CA ASN A 18 13.65 4.24 -13.27
C ASN A 18 14.28 4.64 -11.93
N HIS A 19 15.35 3.96 -11.53
CA HIS A 19 16.02 4.20 -10.26
C HIS A 19 16.54 5.64 -10.13
N GLY A 20 17.13 6.20 -11.20
CA GLY A 20 17.66 7.57 -11.18
C GLY A 20 16.56 8.61 -11.01
N LEU A 21 15.39 8.39 -11.63
CA LEU A 21 14.23 9.28 -11.46
C LEU A 21 13.65 9.18 -10.04
N LEU A 22 13.55 7.98 -9.48
CA LEU A 22 13.11 7.81 -8.09
C LEU A 22 14.09 8.44 -7.10
N LEU A 23 15.38 8.21 -7.27
CA LEU A 23 16.41 8.81 -6.42
C LEU A 23 16.42 10.33 -6.53
N LEU A 24 16.19 10.88 -7.73
CA LEU A 24 16.03 12.33 -7.92
C LEU A 24 14.78 12.85 -7.21
N SER A 25 13.63 12.17 -7.34
CA SER A 25 12.41 12.52 -6.61
C SER A 25 12.62 12.49 -5.10
N ASP A 26 13.23 11.43 -4.58
CA ASP A 26 13.54 11.24 -3.17
C ASP A 26 14.54 12.30 -2.67
N LEU A 27 15.55 12.64 -3.47
CA LEU A 27 16.48 13.75 -3.20
C LEU A 27 15.75 15.08 -3.12
N LEU A 28 14.86 15.37 -4.07
CA LEU A 28 14.07 16.61 -4.06
C LEU A 28 13.14 16.65 -2.84
N ASP A 29 12.51 15.55 -2.46
CA ASP A 29 11.64 15.47 -1.28
C ASP A 29 12.41 15.64 0.04
N GLU A 30 13.60 15.06 0.15
CA GLU A 30 14.45 15.16 1.34
C GLU A 30 15.16 16.52 1.45
N THR A 31 15.53 17.15 0.33
CA THR A 31 16.24 18.44 0.31
C THR A 31 15.28 19.63 0.17
N ILE A 32 14.59 19.72 -0.97
CA ILE A 32 13.68 20.81 -1.30
C ILE A 32 12.37 20.68 -0.53
N GLY A 33 11.83 19.48 -0.35
CA GLY A 33 10.61 19.26 0.42
C GLY A 33 10.76 19.65 1.88
N ARG A 34 11.92 19.42 2.51
CA ARG A 34 12.20 19.91 3.88
C ARG A 34 12.30 21.44 3.94
N ILE A 35 13.00 22.06 3.00
CA ILE A 35 13.13 23.53 2.92
C ILE A 35 11.76 24.15 2.63
N GLY A 36 10.99 23.58 1.72
CA GLY A 36 9.63 23.99 1.36
C GLY A 36 8.65 23.86 2.53
N ARG A 37 8.68 22.76 3.29
CA ARG A 37 7.86 22.61 4.51
C ARG A 37 8.24 23.63 5.59
N VAL A 38 9.52 23.93 5.75
CA VAL A 38 10.00 24.98 6.67
C VAL A 38 9.56 26.36 6.18
N PHE A 39 9.66 26.64 4.87
CA PHE A 39 9.24 27.88 4.25
C PHE A 39 7.73 28.10 4.35
N LEU A 40 6.91 27.11 3.96
CA LEU A 40 5.44 27.14 4.11
C LEU A 40 5.00 27.37 5.56
N LYS A 41 5.70 26.76 6.52
CA LYS A 41 5.46 26.94 7.96
C LYS A 41 5.86 28.33 8.47
N ILE A 42 6.95 28.90 7.96
CA ILE A 42 7.40 30.27 8.27
C ILE A 42 6.41 31.30 7.71
N PHE A 43 5.89 31.08 6.50
CA PHE A 43 5.00 32.04 5.83
C PHE A 43 3.50 31.79 6.06
N LYS A 44 3.12 30.78 6.86
CA LYS A 44 1.71 30.38 7.09
C LYS A 44 0.93 30.22 5.77
N ILE A 45 1.60 29.73 4.72
CA ILE A 45 0.96 29.49 3.43
C ILE A 45 0.20 28.18 3.55
N ASP A 46 -1.12 28.28 3.72
CA ASP A 46 -2.04 27.15 3.70
C ASP A 46 -2.12 26.58 2.27
N GLU A 47 -1.97 25.26 2.12
CA GLU A 47 -2.15 24.54 0.84
C GLU A 47 -3.56 24.75 0.27
N ASN A 48 -4.51 25.25 1.07
CA ASN A 48 -5.80 25.77 0.63
C ASN A 48 -5.74 27.13 -0.08
N HIS A 49 -4.72 27.40 -0.89
CA HIS A 49 -4.70 28.62 -1.69
C HIS A 49 -5.92 28.63 -2.62
N THR A 50 -6.93 29.42 -2.26
CA THR A 50 -8.17 29.65 -3.02
C THR A 50 -7.86 30.00 -4.48
N LEU A 51 -6.74 30.70 -4.70
CA LEU A 51 -6.14 31.02 -6.00
C LEU A 51 -5.75 29.80 -6.83
N PHE A 52 -5.15 28.77 -6.23
CA PHE A 52 -4.81 27.53 -6.91
C PHE A 52 -6.07 26.76 -7.33
N LYS A 53 -7.07 26.64 -6.44
CA LYS A 53 -8.36 26.01 -6.76
C LYS A 53 -9.13 26.79 -7.86
N LEU A 54 -8.99 28.12 -7.89
CA LEU A 54 -9.53 28.98 -8.96
C LEU A 54 -8.81 28.73 -10.28
N PHE A 55 -7.48 28.68 -10.26
CA PHE A 55 -6.66 28.38 -11.43
C PHE A 55 -6.94 26.97 -11.98
N GLU A 56 -7.07 25.97 -11.10
CA GLU A 56 -7.42 24.61 -11.47
C GLU A 56 -8.80 24.55 -12.14
N LYS A 57 -9.82 25.19 -11.54
CA LYS A 57 -11.16 25.30 -12.15
C LYS A 57 -11.12 26.01 -13.50
N PHE A 58 -10.30 27.04 -13.63
CA PHE A 58 -10.12 27.78 -14.88
C PHE A 58 -9.43 26.92 -15.93
N PHE A 59 -8.38 26.20 -15.56
CA PHE A 59 -7.66 25.25 -16.39
C PHE A 59 -8.59 24.14 -16.89
N TYR A 60 -9.37 23.50 -16.01
CA TYR A 60 -10.37 22.51 -16.41
C TYR A 60 -11.35 23.06 -17.45
N LYS A 61 -11.88 24.28 -17.25
CA LYS A 61 -12.79 24.91 -18.21
C LYS A 61 -12.13 25.16 -19.56
N ILE A 62 -10.91 25.68 -19.56
CA ILE A 62 -10.10 25.89 -20.78
C ILE A 62 -9.84 24.57 -21.49
N SER A 63 -9.37 23.55 -20.77
CA SER A 63 -9.03 22.27 -21.37
C SER A 63 -10.25 21.53 -21.91
N VAL A 64 -11.44 21.72 -21.30
CA VAL A 64 -12.71 21.25 -21.87
C VAL A 64 -13.09 22.05 -23.11
N PHE A 65 -12.94 23.38 -23.08
CA PHE A 65 -13.25 24.26 -24.22
C PHE A 65 -12.40 23.92 -25.45
N PHE A 66 -11.11 23.67 -25.28
CA PHE A 66 -10.21 23.23 -26.35
C PHE A 66 -10.32 21.73 -26.70
N GLY A 67 -11.20 20.98 -26.03
CA GLY A 67 -11.45 19.57 -26.30
C GLY A 67 -10.36 18.61 -25.82
N PHE A 68 -9.37 19.09 -25.07
CA PHE A 68 -8.33 18.26 -24.43
C PHE A 68 -8.89 17.38 -23.31
N LEU A 69 -9.90 17.89 -22.61
CA LEU A 69 -10.65 17.16 -21.59
C LEU A 69 -12.10 16.93 -22.03
N LYS A 70 -12.58 15.71 -21.80
CA LYS A 70 -14.00 15.33 -21.98
C LYS A 70 -14.48 14.61 -20.74
N TYR A 71 -15.79 14.54 -20.57
CA TYR A 71 -16.42 13.76 -19.51
C TYR A 71 -17.15 12.57 -20.10
N SER A 72 -17.06 11.43 -19.44
CA SER A 72 -17.70 10.19 -19.84
C SER A 72 -18.57 9.66 -18.70
N ASP A 73 -19.81 9.27 -19.01
CA ASP A 73 -20.73 8.62 -18.07
C ASP A 73 -20.54 7.09 -18.07
N ASP A 74 -19.61 6.59 -18.90
CA ASP A 74 -19.28 5.19 -19.02
C ASP A 74 -18.39 4.71 -17.87
N LYS A 75 -19.02 4.07 -16.88
CA LYS A 75 -18.32 3.51 -15.71
C LYS A 75 -17.42 2.32 -16.03
N ASP A 76 -17.62 1.65 -17.17
CA ASP A 76 -16.78 0.52 -17.61
C ASP A 76 -15.38 0.99 -18.05
N LYS A 77 -15.18 2.31 -18.23
CA LYS A 77 -13.87 2.93 -18.44
C LYS A 77 -13.11 3.27 -17.15
N SER A 78 -13.66 2.96 -15.98
CA SER A 78 -12.96 3.13 -14.70
C SER A 78 -11.63 2.36 -14.71
N ILE A 79 -10.54 3.03 -14.35
CA ILE A 79 -9.18 2.46 -14.51
C ILE A 79 -8.85 1.45 -13.41
N THR A 80 -9.42 1.62 -12.22
CA THR A 80 -9.21 0.74 -11.07
C THR A 80 -10.52 0.18 -10.50
N GLY A 81 -10.41 -0.98 -9.86
CA GLY A 81 -11.51 -1.58 -9.10
C GLY A 81 -12.03 -0.67 -7.99
N ARG A 82 -11.13 0.11 -7.36
CA ARG A 82 -11.45 1.16 -6.39
C ARG A 82 -12.42 2.19 -6.96
N SER A 83 -12.05 2.85 -8.05
CA SER A 83 -12.89 3.90 -8.64
C SER A 83 -14.20 3.33 -9.19
N ARG A 84 -14.17 2.08 -9.68
CA ARG A 84 -15.38 1.36 -10.07
C ARG A 84 -16.32 1.13 -8.87
N LEU A 85 -15.81 0.66 -7.74
CA LEU A 85 -16.60 0.42 -6.53
C LEU A 85 -17.21 1.72 -5.99
N VAL A 86 -16.44 2.82 -6.01
CA VAL A 86 -16.93 4.16 -5.66
C VAL A 86 -18.10 4.57 -6.56
N TRP A 87 -17.99 4.33 -7.87
CA TRP A 87 -19.03 4.68 -8.84
C TRP A 87 -20.28 3.81 -8.68
N ASP A 88 -20.12 2.50 -8.54
CA ASP A 88 -21.26 1.59 -8.33
C ASP A 88 -22.06 1.98 -7.08
N GLU A 89 -21.40 2.39 -6.00
CA GLU A 89 -22.07 2.91 -4.80
C GLU A 89 -22.72 4.29 -5.03
N ALA A 90 -22.09 5.17 -5.82
CA ALA A 90 -22.67 6.46 -6.17
C ALA A 90 -23.99 6.29 -6.95
N GLU A 91 -24.01 5.40 -7.94
CA GLU A 91 -25.23 5.06 -8.70
C GLU A 91 -26.33 4.52 -7.79
N ARG A 92 -25.99 3.63 -6.86
CA ARG A 92 -26.94 3.09 -5.86
C ARG A 92 -27.58 4.21 -5.03
N ARG A 93 -26.87 5.30 -4.78
CA ARG A 93 -27.33 6.48 -4.02
C ARG A 93 -27.98 7.56 -4.91
N GLY A 94 -28.08 7.34 -6.22
CA GLY A 94 -28.57 8.36 -7.16
C GLY A 94 -27.60 9.54 -7.38
N ILE A 95 -26.33 9.37 -7.03
CA ILE A 95 -25.28 10.37 -7.24
C ILE A 95 -24.73 10.19 -8.66
N LYS A 96 -24.93 11.19 -9.52
CA LYS A 96 -24.34 11.18 -10.87
C LYS A 96 -22.83 11.31 -10.77
N MET A 97 -22.11 10.41 -11.43
CA MET A 97 -20.65 10.43 -11.58
C MET A 97 -20.24 10.46 -13.05
N GLN A 98 -19.09 11.06 -13.34
CA GLN A 98 -18.48 11.08 -14.67
C GLN A 98 -16.95 10.98 -14.55
N GLN A 99 -16.32 10.25 -15.47
CA GLN A 99 -14.86 10.16 -15.57
C GLN A 99 -14.30 11.28 -16.44
N VAL A 100 -13.10 11.74 -16.10
CA VAL A 100 -12.32 12.64 -16.94
C VAL A 100 -11.55 11.84 -18.00
N ILE A 101 -11.72 12.22 -19.26
CA ILE A 101 -10.98 11.70 -20.42
C ILE A 101 -10.01 12.78 -20.87
N MET A 102 -8.71 12.52 -20.80
CA MET A 102 -7.65 13.43 -21.22
C MET A 102 -6.96 12.90 -22.47
N PHE A 103 -6.93 13.68 -23.55
CA PHE A 103 -6.39 13.27 -24.86
C PHE A 103 -6.94 11.91 -25.34
N GLY A 104 -8.24 11.69 -25.14
CA GLY A 104 -8.93 10.45 -25.54
C GLY A 104 -8.68 9.24 -24.63
N ARG A 105 -7.92 9.39 -23.54
CA ARG A 105 -7.67 8.31 -22.57
C ARG A 105 -8.34 8.62 -21.24
N PRO A 106 -9.03 7.65 -20.61
CA PRO A 106 -9.50 7.83 -19.24
C PRO A 106 -8.30 8.07 -18.32
N ILE A 107 -8.49 8.94 -17.32
CA ILE A 107 -7.55 9.15 -16.21
C ILE A 107 -8.26 8.90 -14.86
N GLU A 108 -7.50 8.73 -13.77
CA GLU A 108 -8.04 8.49 -12.41
C GLU A 108 -8.62 9.77 -11.77
N GLN A 109 -9.28 10.60 -12.56
CA GLN A 109 -9.96 11.81 -12.13
C GLN A 109 -11.44 11.69 -12.47
N TYR A 110 -12.29 12.04 -11.52
CA TYR A 110 -13.74 11.93 -11.63
C TYR A 110 -14.40 13.20 -11.15
N ARG A 111 -15.66 13.36 -11.54
CA ARG A 111 -16.56 14.32 -10.92
C ARG A 111 -17.85 13.67 -10.49
N ALA A 112 -18.42 14.17 -9.41
CA ALA A 112 -19.73 13.77 -8.92
C ALA A 112 -20.62 14.97 -8.64
N PHE A 113 -21.93 14.77 -8.66
CA PHE A 113 -22.93 15.79 -8.34
C PHE A 113 -23.56 15.46 -6.99
N VAL A 114 -23.12 16.16 -5.94
CA VAL A 114 -23.52 15.91 -4.55
C VAL A 114 -24.10 17.19 -3.97
N ASN A 115 -25.29 17.13 -3.37
CA ASN A 115 -25.97 18.28 -2.76
C ASN A 115 -26.06 19.51 -3.68
N GLY A 116 -26.33 19.28 -4.97
CA GLY A 116 -26.43 20.34 -6.00
C GLY A 116 -25.09 20.96 -6.42
N LYS A 117 -23.95 20.44 -5.94
CA LYS A 117 -22.60 20.91 -6.30
C LYS A 117 -21.86 19.84 -7.10
N CYS A 118 -21.12 20.30 -8.10
CA CYS A 118 -20.15 19.46 -8.80
C CYS A 118 -18.84 19.43 -8.02
N ILE A 119 -18.36 18.24 -7.68
CA ILE A 119 -17.07 18.01 -7.02
C ILE A 119 -16.16 17.27 -7.98
N ASN A 120 -14.86 17.57 -7.96
CA ASN A 120 -13.84 16.79 -8.66
C ASN A 120 -12.97 16.09 -7.61
N PHE A 121 -12.52 14.87 -7.90
CA PHE A 121 -11.69 14.10 -6.98
C PHE A 121 -10.87 13.04 -7.74
N GLU A 122 -9.75 12.67 -7.13
CA GLU A 122 -8.92 11.55 -7.57
C GLU A 122 -9.39 10.28 -6.88
N SER A 123 -10.07 9.40 -7.62
CA SER A 123 -10.52 8.06 -7.20
C SER A 123 -11.45 7.96 -5.98
N ILE A 124 -11.07 8.44 -4.80
CA ILE A 124 -11.87 8.45 -3.56
C ILE A 124 -12.42 9.87 -3.30
N PRO A 125 -13.76 10.05 -3.24
CA PRO A 125 -14.38 11.35 -3.01
C PRO A 125 -14.35 11.70 -1.51
N VAL A 126 -13.37 12.50 -1.10
CA VAL A 126 -13.27 13.01 0.28
C VAL A 126 -13.81 14.45 0.36
N PRO A 127 -14.70 14.77 1.32
CA PRO A 127 -15.19 16.13 1.50
C PRO A 127 -14.06 17.11 1.89
N PRO A 128 -14.01 18.31 1.28
CA PRO A 128 -12.92 19.26 1.50
C PRO A 128 -12.87 19.87 2.91
N GLN A 129 -13.93 19.74 3.70
CA GLN A 129 -13.99 20.22 5.08
C GLN A 129 -13.34 19.28 6.11
N MET A 130 -13.03 18.05 5.72
CA MET A 130 -12.40 17.09 6.63
C MET A 130 -10.93 17.43 6.86
N SER A 131 -10.37 17.00 7.99
CA SER A 131 -8.95 17.20 8.26
C SER A 131 -8.10 16.43 7.26
N CYS A 132 -7.05 17.09 6.80
CA CYS A 132 -6.07 16.58 5.85
C CYS A 132 -4.64 16.76 6.38
N SER A 133 -4.46 17.01 7.69
CA SER A 133 -3.17 17.38 8.27
C SER A 133 -2.14 16.24 8.15
N GLY A 134 -2.62 15.00 8.09
CA GLY A 134 -1.83 13.80 7.92
C GLY A 134 -1.11 13.65 6.59
N TYR A 135 -1.75 14.03 5.47
CA TYR A 135 -1.33 13.66 4.12
C TYR A 135 0.15 13.98 3.82
N SER A 136 0.67 15.05 4.43
CA SER A 136 2.06 15.49 4.26
C SER A 136 3.12 14.54 4.84
N TRP A 137 2.75 13.58 5.70
CA TRP A 137 3.70 12.73 6.41
C TRP A 137 3.30 11.26 6.57
N VAL A 138 2.04 10.84 6.33
CA VAL A 138 1.60 9.46 6.63
C VAL A 138 2.42 8.38 5.91
N ASP A 139 2.89 8.70 4.70
CA ASP A 139 3.64 7.78 3.85
C ASP A 139 5.15 7.72 4.23
N ASP A 140 5.60 8.57 5.17
CA ASP A 140 6.95 8.52 5.76
C ASP A 140 7.00 7.45 6.85
N LYS A 141 7.57 6.29 6.52
CA LYS A 141 7.59 5.11 7.39
C LYS A 141 8.27 5.37 8.74
N PHE A 142 9.28 6.24 8.81
CA PHE A 142 9.95 6.55 10.05
C PHE A 142 9.10 7.46 10.94
N ILE A 143 8.58 8.56 10.38
CA ILE A 143 7.73 9.50 11.14
C ILE A 143 6.46 8.80 11.62
N LEU A 144 5.86 7.94 10.78
CA LEU A 144 4.71 7.14 11.15
C LEU A 144 5.00 6.27 12.38
N SER A 145 6.08 5.47 12.34
CA SER A 145 6.44 4.60 13.45
C SER A 145 6.70 5.39 14.74
N GLU A 146 7.43 6.50 14.65
CA GLU A 146 7.73 7.34 15.81
C GLU A 146 6.46 7.91 16.46
N ARG A 147 5.53 8.45 15.66
CA ARG A 147 4.28 9.05 16.15
C ARG A 147 3.34 8.01 16.74
N LEU A 148 3.18 6.86 16.09
CA LEU A 148 2.34 5.78 16.60
C LEU A 148 2.84 5.29 17.96
N ARG A 149 4.15 5.01 18.07
CA ARG A 149 4.75 4.53 19.33
C ARG A 149 4.64 5.55 20.46
N LYS A 150 4.83 6.84 20.16
CA LYS A 150 4.71 7.92 21.15
C LYS A 150 3.32 7.96 21.80
N GLU A 151 2.29 7.62 21.04
CA GLU A 151 0.89 7.60 21.47
C GLU A 151 0.42 6.19 21.90
N GLY A 152 1.36 5.25 22.09
CA GLY A 152 1.08 3.90 22.57
C GLY A 152 0.41 2.97 21.55
N VAL A 153 0.49 3.27 20.25
CA VAL A 153 0.06 2.37 19.17
C VAL A 153 1.24 1.52 18.71
N ALA A 154 1.03 0.21 18.59
CA ALA A 154 2.07 -0.76 18.24
C ALA A 154 2.63 -0.50 16.83
N SER A 155 3.95 -0.36 16.75
CA SER A 155 4.74 -0.18 15.53
C SER A 155 6.19 -0.59 15.83
N PRO A 156 6.95 -1.19 14.89
CA PRO A 156 8.30 -1.67 15.16
C PRO A 156 9.24 -0.52 15.53
N SER A 157 10.15 -0.77 16.47
CA SER A 157 11.18 0.21 16.79
C SER A 157 12.05 0.45 15.57
N ALA A 158 12.22 1.72 15.21
CA ALA A 158 12.86 2.12 13.95
C ALA A 158 13.78 3.32 14.14
N GLY A 159 14.75 3.46 13.24
CA GLY A 159 15.58 4.65 13.09
C GLY A 159 15.85 4.93 11.62
N SER A 160 16.01 6.21 11.26
CA SER A 160 16.39 6.62 9.91
C SER A 160 17.89 6.84 9.79
N ALA A 161 18.48 6.38 8.69
CA ALA A 161 19.89 6.54 8.38
C ALA A 161 20.11 7.00 6.94
N LEU A 162 21.11 7.86 6.74
CA LEU A 162 21.68 8.22 5.44
C LEU A 162 23.02 7.52 5.18
N PHE A 163 23.71 7.12 6.24
CA PHE A 163 25.08 6.59 6.19
C PHE A 163 25.20 5.35 7.07
N LEU A 164 26.12 4.47 6.69
CA LEU A 164 26.40 3.20 7.39
C LEU A 164 26.66 3.40 8.89
N GLY A 165 27.48 4.38 9.28
CA GLY A 165 27.80 4.59 10.69
C GLY A 165 26.58 4.95 11.56
N THR A 166 25.58 5.65 11.01
CA THR A 166 24.31 5.90 11.72
C THR A 166 23.46 4.64 11.75
N ALA A 167 23.40 3.89 10.65
CA ALA A 167 22.66 2.64 10.58
C ALA A 167 23.21 1.60 11.57
N GLU A 168 24.53 1.47 11.73
CA GLU A 168 25.15 0.56 12.70
C GLU A 168 24.78 0.93 14.14
N LYS A 169 24.76 2.23 14.47
CA LYS A 169 24.32 2.71 15.80
C LYS A 169 22.85 2.41 16.08
N ILE A 170 22.00 2.49 15.06
CA ILE A 170 20.58 2.10 15.18
C ILE A 170 20.49 0.58 15.35
N PHE A 171 21.15 -0.17 14.47
CA PHE A 171 21.21 -1.63 14.50
C PHE A 171 21.63 -2.16 15.87
N ASP A 172 22.65 -1.57 16.50
CA ASP A 172 23.13 -2.00 17.81
C ASP A 172 22.07 -1.87 18.92
N LYS A 173 21.10 -0.96 18.78
CA LYS A 173 20.04 -0.70 19.77
C LYS A 173 18.76 -1.51 19.56
N LEU A 174 18.53 -2.03 18.35
CA LEU A 174 17.30 -2.76 18.02
C LEU A 174 17.40 -4.25 18.36
N GLU A 175 16.27 -4.90 18.60
CA GLU A 175 16.19 -6.36 18.66
C GLU A 175 16.42 -6.97 17.26
N LYS A 176 17.12 -8.11 17.21
CA LYS A 176 17.44 -8.80 15.94
C LYS A 176 16.45 -9.95 15.73
N PRO A 177 16.11 -10.29 14.47
CA PRO A 177 16.61 -9.66 13.25
C PRO A 177 16.01 -8.27 13.01
N VAL A 178 16.70 -7.46 12.19
CA VAL A 178 16.20 -6.18 11.69
C VAL A 178 15.84 -6.27 10.20
N ILE A 179 15.21 -5.21 9.71
CA ILE A 179 14.90 -4.98 8.30
C ILE A 179 15.46 -3.61 7.90
N VAL A 180 15.90 -3.50 6.65
CA VAL A 180 16.25 -2.22 6.01
C VAL A 180 15.32 -2.01 4.82
N LYS A 181 14.66 -0.84 4.79
CA LYS A 181 13.79 -0.44 3.69
C LYS A 181 13.99 1.04 3.31
N PRO A 182 13.72 1.44 2.07
CA PRO A 182 13.59 2.85 1.69
C PRO A 182 12.57 3.57 2.58
N ARG A 183 12.90 4.79 3.01
CA ARG A 183 12.01 5.60 3.87
C ARG A 183 10.68 5.90 3.18
N SER A 184 10.76 6.32 1.93
CA SER A 184 9.63 6.60 1.07
C SER A 184 9.45 5.50 0.01
N GLY A 185 8.26 5.42 -0.59
CA GLY A 185 7.95 4.45 -1.64
C GLY A 185 7.16 3.22 -1.15
N SER A 186 6.85 2.32 -2.08
CA SER A 186 5.86 1.25 -1.87
C SER A 186 6.31 -0.10 -2.45
N ARG A 187 5.52 -1.14 -2.17
CA ARG A 187 5.66 -2.51 -2.73
C ARG A 187 6.92 -3.26 -2.28
N GLY A 188 7.48 -2.91 -1.13
CA GLY A 188 8.67 -3.57 -0.57
C GLY A 188 9.91 -3.51 -1.48
N ARG A 189 9.97 -2.54 -2.41
CA ARG A 189 11.12 -2.42 -3.33
C ARG A 189 12.40 -2.15 -2.55
N HIS A 190 13.47 -2.85 -2.93
CA HIS A 190 14.78 -2.73 -2.29
C HIS A 190 14.74 -2.85 -0.75
N THR A 191 13.79 -3.63 -0.24
CA THR A 191 13.70 -3.99 1.17
C THR A 191 14.45 -5.29 1.40
N THR A 192 15.29 -5.31 2.44
CA THR A 192 15.99 -6.51 2.90
C THR A 192 15.52 -6.85 4.30
N THR A 193 15.09 -8.09 4.50
CA THR A 193 14.59 -8.60 5.79
C THR A 193 15.57 -9.58 6.41
N ASN A 194 15.30 -9.99 7.64
CA ASN A 194 16.07 -11.01 8.38
C ASN A 194 17.58 -10.71 8.51
N ILE A 195 17.94 -9.45 8.79
CA ILE A 195 19.32 -8.99 8.94
C ILE A 195 19.76 -9.22 10.38
N ASN A 196 20.78 -10.06 10.58
CA ASN A 196 21.29 -10.45 11.89
C ASN A 196 22.71 -9.93 12.16
N THR A 197 23.42 -9.49 11.13
CA THR A 197 24.80 -9.02 11.23
C THR A 197 25.03 -7.64 10.61
N LYS A 198 26.06 -6.92 11.07
CA LYS A 198 26.46 -5.62 10.47
C LYS A 198 26.90 -5.76 9.02
N ASN A 199 27.46 -6.91 8.63
CA ASN A 199 27.84 -7.15 7.24
C ASN A 199 26.62 -7.29 6.33
N GLU A 200 25.57 -7.98 6.79
CA GLU A 200 24.28 -8.02 6.10
C GLU A 200 23.62 -6.64 6.05
N LEU A 201 23.68 -5.89 7.16
CA LEU A 201 23.17 -4.52 7.25
C LEU A 201 23.80 -3.62 6.17
N LYS A 202 25.13 -3.68 6.00
CA LYS A 202 25.82 -2.91 4.96
C LYS A 202 25.29 -3.24 3.56
N LYS A 203 25.19 -4.52 3.20
CA LYS A 203 24.65 -4.96 1.91
C LYS A 203 23.20 -4.50 1.71
N ALA A 204 22.41 -4.54 2.77
CA ALA A 204 21.02 -4.10 2.76
C ALA A 204 20.89 -2.58 2.54
N LEU A 205 21.77 -1.78 3.18
CA LEU A 205 21.87 -0.34 2.92
C LEU A 205 22.24 -0.06 1.48
N ASP A 206 23.29 -0.72 0.96
CA ASP A 206 23.73 -0.54 -0.42
C ASP A 206 22.59 -0.82 -1.42
N LEU A 207 21.76 -1.84 -1.13
CA LEU A 207 20.58 -2.15 -1.95
C LEU A 207 19.50 -1.07 -1.85
N ALA A 208 19.15 -0.61 -0.65
CA ALA A 208 18.10 0.39 -0.45
C ALA A 208 18.49 1.76 -1.04
N HIS A 209 19.76 2.13 -0.94
CA HIS A 209 20.29 3.39 -1.47
C HIS A 209 20.25 3.52 -3.00
N VAL A 210 20.00 2.43 -3.71
CA VAL A 210 19.77 2.45 -5.15
C VAL A 210 18.57 3.34 -5.52
N ILE A 211 17.56 3.44 -4.65
CA ILE A 211 16.32 4.18 -4.94
C ILE A 211 15.93 5.23 -3.90
N SER A 212 16.61 5.30 -2.76
CA SER A 212 16.29 6.28 -1.71
C SER A 212 17.52 6.68 -0.91
N LEU A 213 17.70 7.98 -0.69
CA LEU A 213 18.81 8.50 0.10
C LEU A 213 18.63 8.17 1.58
N ALA A 214 17.42 8.30 2.10
CA ALA A 214 17.10 7.98 3.48
C ALA A 214 16.52 6.57 3.58
N VAL A 215 17.11 5.75 4.44
CA VAL A 215 16.60 4.40 4.73
C VAL A 215 16.07 4.33 6.15
N VAL A 216 15.25 3.32 6.40
CA VAL A 216 14.74 2.96 7.71
C VAL A 216 15.33 1.61 8.09
N VAL A 217 15.97 1.57 9.26
CA VAL A 217 16.37 0.34 9.94
C VAL A 217 15.37 0.10 11.06
N GLU A 218 14.65 -1.00 11.02
CA GLU A 218 13.59 -1.31 12.00
C GLU A 218 13.63 -2.77 12.44
N GLU A 219 13.04 -3.06 13.61
CA GLU A 219 12.93 -4.43 14.09
C GLU A 219 12.04 -5.28 13.18
N HIS A 220 12.43 -6.54 12.97
CA HIS A 220 11.63 -7.47 12.18
C HIS A 220 10.43 -7.98 12.98
N LEU A 221 9.25 -7.85 12.39
CA LEU A 221 8.02 -8.48 12.89
C LEU A 221 7.77 -9.80 12.16
N PHE A 222 7.14 -10.75 12.85
CA PHE A 222 6.82 -12.06 12.31
C PHE A 222 5.29 -12.24 12.27
N GLY A 223 4.80 -12.80 11.17
CA GLY A 223 3.37 -13.02 10.95
C GLY A 223 2.97 -12.77 9.50
N SER A 224 1.66 -12.79 9.25
CA SER A 224 1.09 -12.41 7.96
C SER A 224 0.97 -10.89 7.88
N VAL A 225 0.97 -10.37 6.65
CA VAL A 225 0.67 -8.96 6.38
C VAL A 225 -0.84 -8.80 6.25
N TYR A 226 -1.38 -7.84 7.00
CA TYR A 226 -2.78 -7.46 6.98
C TYR A 226 -2.92 -5.98 6.62
N ARG A 227 -4.11 -5.59 6.20
CA ARG A 227 -4.51 -4.21 5.94
C ARG A 227 -5.76 -3.86 6.73
N ALA A 228 -5.61 -2.99 7.72
CA ALA A 228 -6.73 -2.35 8.40
C ALA A 228 -7.08 -1.05 7.66
N THR A 229 -8.35 -0.86 7.30
CA THR A 229 -8.80 0.35 6.60
C THR A 229 -9.77 1.12 7.47
N THR A 230 -9.48 2.41 7.68
CA THR A 230 -10.32 3.30 8.47
C THR A 230 -10.94 4.39 7.62
N VAL A 231 -12.20 4.71 7.87
CA VAL A 231 -12.92 5.84 7.27
C VAL A 231 -13.51 6.69 8.40
N ASP A 232 -13.23 7.99 8.38
CA ASP A 232 -13.61 8.95 9.44
C ASP A 232 -13.27 8.46 10.85
N GLY A 233 -12.03 7.99 11.02
CA GLY A 233 -11.55 7.51 12.31
C GLY A 233 -12.09 6.14 12.74
N LYS A 234 -12.94 5.47 11.94
CA LYS A 234 -13.54 4.17 12.27
C LYS A 234 -12.93 3.03 11.46
N LEU A 235 -12.59 1.92 12.11
CA LEU A 235 -12.15 0.70 11.42
C LEU A 235 -13.32 0.07 10.69
N VAL A 236 -13.26 0.05 9.36
CA VAL A 236 -14.34 -0.40 8.47
C VAL A 236 -13.94 -1.56 7.57
N GLY A 237 -12.68 -2.02 7.63
CA GLY A 237 -12.25 -3.20 6.90
C GLY A 237 -10.96 -3.76 7.47
N PHE A 238 -10.78 -5.08 7.40
CA PHE A 238 -9.56 -5.73 7.85
C PHE A 238 -9.24 -6.91 6.92
N PHE A 239 -8.27 -6.71 6.04
CA PHE A 239 -8.02 -7.58 4.90
C PHE A 239 -6.70 -8.31 5.04
N ARG A 240 -6.68 -9.60 4.73
CA ARG A 240 -5.47 -10.42 4.60
C ARG A 240 -5.18 -10.68 3.13
N ALA A 241 -3.92 -10.55 2.74
CA ALA A 241 -3.43 -11.07 1.46
C ALA A 241 -2.14 -11.84 1.65
N ASP A 242 -2.16 -13.12 1.26
CA ASP A 242 -0.99 -13.97 1.26
C ASP A 242 -0.44 -14.14 -0.18
N PRO A 243 0.86 -14.45 -0.31
CA PRO A 243 1.43 -14.79 -1.61
C PRO A 243 0.93 -16.14 -2.13
N PRO A 244 1.08 -16.40 -3.45
CA PRO A 244 0.87 -17.74 -3.99
C PRO A 244 1.81 -18.73 -3.28
N SER A 245 1.25 -19.87 -2.94
CA SER A 245 1.92 -20.90 -2.16
C SER A 245 1.35 -22.26 -2.47
N VAL A 246 2.16 -23.30 -2.25
CA VAL A 246 1.75 -24.70 -2.29
C VAL A 246 2.14 -25.37 -0.96
N ALA A 247 1.40 -26.41 -0.58
CA ALA A 247 1.73 -27.26 0.56
C ALA A 247 2.15 -28.63 0.02
N GLY A 248 3.22 -29.19 0.59
CA GLY A 248 3.68 -30.53 0.24
C GLY A 248 2.66 -31.59 0.63
N ASP A 249 2.68 -32.67 -0.15
CA ASP A 249 1.97 -33.93 0.11
C ASP A 249 2.96 -35.09 0.32
N GLY A 250 4.26 -34.79 0.45
CA GLY A 250 5.35 -35.75 0.62
C GLY A 250 5.80 -36.48 -0.64
N HIS A 251 5.17 -36.29 -1.81
CA HIS A 251 5.50 -37.06 -3.03
C HIS A 251 5.45 -36.28 -4.34
N SER A 252 4.63 -35.23 -4.45
CA SER A 252 4.53 -34.39 -5.63
C SER A 252 5.62 -33.32 -5.67
N SER A 253 6.08 -32.96 -6.87
CA SER A 253 6.98 -31.83 -7.07
C SER A 253 6.24 -30.49 -6.87
N ILE A 254 6.97 -29.41 -6.60
CA ILE A 254 6.39 -28.06 -6.56
C ILE A 254 5.67 -27.72 -7.88
N GLU A 255 6.22 -28.12 -9.02
CA GLU A 255 5.58 -27.93 -10.33
C GLU A 255 4.21 -28.62 -10.42
N ASP A 256 4.13 -29.87 -9.97
CA ASP A 256 2.88 -30.65 -9.95
C ASP A 256 1.85 -30.06 -8.99
N LEU A 257 2.29 -29.65 -7.80
CA LEU A 257 1.44 -28.99 -6.81
C LEU A 257 0.87 -27.66 -7.35
N VAL A 258 1.68 -26.88 -8.08
CA VAL A 258 1.22 -25.64 -8.73
C VAL A 258 0.20 -25.95 -9.82
N LYS A 259 0.47 -26.95 -10.66
CA LYS A 259 -0.45 -27.37 -11.73
C LYS A 259 -1.79 -27.82 -11.16
N ASN A 260 -1.78 -28.66 -10.12
CA ASN A 260 -2.98 -29.11 -9.43
C ASN A 260 -3.74 -27.94 -8.81
N LYS A 261 -3.05 -27.01 -8.14
CA LYS A 261 -3.68 -25.83 -7.54
C LYS A 261 -4.33 -24.93 -8.60
N ASN A 262 -3.67 -24.69 -9.74
CA ASN A 262 -4.25 -23.88 -10.82
C ASN A 262 -5.48 -24.55 -11.46
N GLN A 263 -5.55 -25.87 -11.50
CA GLN A 263 -6.72 -26.60 -12.00
C GLN A 263 -7.91 -26.53 -11.04
N ASN A 264 -7.66 -26.40 -9.73
CA ASN A 264 -8.69 -26.44 -8.68
C ASN A 264 -8.93 -25.08 -7.99
N LYS A 265 -8.40 -23.99 -8.53
CA LYS A 265 -8.51 -22.66 -7.92
C LYS A 265 -9.92 -22.06 -8.09
N ASN A 266 -10.24 -21.08 -7.26
CA ASN A 266 -11.41 -20.22 -7.47
C ASN A 266 -11.27 -19.44 -8.80
N GLU A 267 -12.36 -19.28 -9.56
CA GLU A 267 -12.34 -18.55 -10.84
C GLU A 267 -11.87 -17.10 -10.72
N ARG A 268 -12.08 -16.46 -9.56
CA ARG A 268 -11.62 -15.08 -9.27
C ARG A 268 -10.13 -15.01 -8.91
N MET A 269 -9.43 -16.15 -8.86
CA MET A 269 -8.00 -16.27 -8.58
C MET A 269 -7.21 -16.39 -9.90
N GLY A 270 -6.16 -15.58 -10.04
CA GLY A 270 -5.21 -15.68 -11.15
C GLY A 270 -4.38 -16.97 -11.06
N ASP A 271 -3.79 -17.38 -12.18
CA ASP A 271 -2.87 -18.52 -12.16
C ASP A 271 -1.60 -18.20 -11.39
N ILE A 272 -1.10 -19.21 -10.69
CA ILE A 272 0.27 -19.24 -10.23
C ILE A 272 1.14 -19.51 -11.45
N VAL A 273 1.93 -18.52 -11.85
CA VAL A 273 2.87 -18.64 -12.98
C VAL A 273 4.27 -18.86 -12.44
N ILE A 274 4.90 -19.96 -12.83
CA ILE A 274 6.31 -20.22 -12.53
C ILE A 274 7.16 -19.48 -13.58
N ASP A 275 7.47 -18.22 -13.30
CA ASP A 275 8.39 -17.41 -14.10
C ASP A 275 9.78 -17.32 -13.44
N ARG A 276 10.69 -16.56 -14.05
CA ARG A 276 12.04 -16.36 -13.51
C ARG A 276 12.03 -15.80 -12.08
N ASP A 277 11.08 -14.92 -11.74
CA ASP A 277 11.00 -14.35 -10.40
C ASP A 277 10.60 -15.42 -9.38
N ALA A 278 9.67 -16.33 -9.74
CA ALA A 278 9.31 -17.47 -8.90
C ALA A 278 10.48 -18.44 -8.70
N LEU A 279 11.25 -18.73 -9.76
CA LEU A 279 12.46 -19.55 -9.69
C LEU A 279 13.52 -18.93 -8.77
N ASP A 280 13.80 -17.63 -8.92
CA ASP A 280 14.73 -16.91 -8.06
C ASP A 280 14.25 -16.90 -6.59
N PHE A 281 12.93 -16.82 -6.37
CA PHE A 281 12.33 -16.86 -5.03
C PHE A 281 12.43 -18.24 -4.37
N LEU A 282 12.24 -19.33 -5.12
CA LEU A 282 12.45 -20.70 -4.66
C LEU A 282 13.92 -20.97 -4.34
N ALA A 283 14.84 -20.52 -5.21
CA ALA A 283 16.27 -20.72 -5.03
C ALA A 283 16.78 -20.08 -3.72
N ARG A 284 16.25 -18.90 -3.32
CA ARG A 284 16.56 -18.27 -2.03
C ARG A 284 16.13 -19.10 -0.81
N GLN A 285 15.19 -20.02 -0.99
CA GLN A 285 14.72 -20.96 0.02
C GLN A 285 15.42 -22.32 -0.09
N ASN A 286 16.45 -22.44 -0.93
CA ASN A 286 17.14 -23.69 -1.30
C ASN A 286 16.20 -24.74 -1.91
N LEU A 287 15.21 -24.29 -2.68
CA LEU A 287 14.24 -25.13 -3.38
C LEU A 287 14.31 -24.91 -4.90
N GLY A 288 13.91 -25.92 -5.66
CA GLY A 288 13.66 -25.85 -7.10
C GLY A 288 12.28 -26.38 -7.45
N ILE A 289 11.86 -26.23 -8.71
CA ILE A 289 10.53 -26.69 -9.16
C ILE A 289 10.33 -28.21 -9.01
N ASN A 290 11.40 -28.98 -9.07
CA ASN A 290 11.38 -30.43 -8.91
C ASN A 290 11.52 -30.86 -7.45
N SER A 291 11.64 -29.93 -6.50
CA SER A 291 11.71 -30.27 -5.08
C SER A 291 10.38 -30.87 -4.63
N ILE A 292 10.46 -31.95 -3.86
CA ILE A 292 9.32 -32.55 -3.16
C ILE A 292 9.30 -31.97 -1.74
N LEU A 293 8.16 -31.43 -1.34
CA LEU A 293 7.97 -30.84 -0.02
C LEU A 293 7.44 -31.90 0.94
N GLU A 294 7.92 -31.87 2.19
CA GLU A 294 7.33 -32.64 3.29
C GLU A 294 5.82 -32.39 3.40
N ASP A 295 5.08 -33.41 3.82
CA ASP A 295 3.63 -33.31 3.97
C ASP A 295 3.25 -32.14 4.90
N GLY A 296 2.33 -31.29 4.44
CA GLY A 296 1.90 -30.08 5.13
C GLY A 296 2.87 -28.90 5.10
N ARG A 297 4.12 -29.06 4.64
CA ARG A 297 5.08 -27.94 4.54
C ARG A 297 4.64 -26.96 3.47
N LYS A 298 4.27 -25.74 3.89
CA LYS A 298 3.87 -24.65 2.98
C LYS A 298 5.09 -23.86 2.51
N VAL A 299 5.15 -23.59 1.20
CA VAL A 299 6.18 -22.75 0.58
C VAL A 299 5.53 -21.65 -0.25
N ASN A 300 6.01 -20.42 -0.06
CA ASN A 300 5.62 -19.28 -0.88
C ASN A 300 6.42 -19.28 -2.19
N LEU A 301 5.77 -18.91 -3.28
CA LEU A 301 6.32 -18.91 -4.63
C LEU A 301 6.66 -17.51 -5.13
N SER A 302 6.23 -16.47 -4.40
CA SER A 302 6.50 -15.07 -4.72
C SER A 302 6.46 -14.22 -3.47
N ALA A 303 7.07 -13.05 -3.51
CA ALA A 303 6.86 -11.98 -2.53
C ALA A 303 5.54 -11.23 -2.77
N LYS A 304 4.94 -11.35 -3.96
CA LYS A 304 3.69 -10.66 -4.29
C LYS A 304 2.51 -11.34 -3.62
N THR A 305 1.64 -10.55 -3.02
CA THR A 305 0.43 -11.04 -2.37
C THR A 305 -0.82 -10.73 -3.19
N GLY A 306 -1.86 -11.52 -2.98
CA GLY A 306 -3.18 -11.25 -3.53
C GLY A 306 -3.63 -12.19 -4.63
N ARG A 307 -4.96 -12.22 -4.84
CA ARG A 307 -5.66 -13.21 -5.66
C ARG A 307 -5.20 -13.27 -7.12
N PHE A 308 -4.78 -12.15 -7.71
CA PHE A 308 -4.39 -12.10 -9.12
C PHE A 308 -3.07 -12.81 -9.42
N PHE A 309 -2.28 -13.13 -8.38
CA PHE A 309 -1.03 -13.89 -8.50
C PHE A 309 -1.19 -15.36 -8.08
N GLY A 310 -2.42 -15.84 -7.86
CA GLY A 310 -2.67 -17.15 -7.25
C GLY A 310 -2.53 -17.17 -5.72
N GLY A 311 -2.47 -15.98 -5.11
CA GLY A 311 -2.44 -15.79 -3.67
C GLY A 311 -3.83 -15.88 -3.03
N TYR A 312 -3.85 -16.03 -1.72
CA TYR A 312 -5.07 -16.09 -0.93
C TYR A 312 -5.47 -14.69 -0.44
N THR A 313 -6.77 -14.38 -0.38
CA THR A 313 -7.27 -13.13 0.19
C THR A 313 -8.54 -13.35 1.01
N ARG A 314 -8.64 -12.66 2.15
CA ARG A 314 -9.79 -12.78 3.07
C ARG A 314 -10.14 -11.43 3.68
N GLU A 315 -11.42 -11.10 3.70
CA GLU A 315 -11.96 -10.04 4.55
C GLU A 315 -12.28 -10.62 5.94
N MET A 316 -11.68 -10.02 6.97
CA MET A 316 -11.65 -10.57 8.33
C MET A 316 -12.23 -9.63 9.38
N LEU A 317 -12.70 -8.42 9.04
CA LEU A 317 -13.19 -7.46 10.04
C LEU A 317 -14.15 -8.07 11.09
N PRO A 318 -15.11 -8.95 10.75
CA PRO A 318 -16.00 -9.54 11.76
C PRO A 318 -15.33 -10.50 12.74
N GLU A 319 -14.15 -11.01 12.40
CA GLU A 319 -13.40 -12.05 13.16
C GLU A 319 -12.28 -11.45 14.02
N VAL A 320 -11.89 -10.20 13.74
CA VAL A 320 -10.77 -9.54 14.38
C VAL A 320 -11.08 -9.24 15.85
N HIS A 321 -10.06 -9.36 16.70
CA HIS A 321 -10.20 -9.11 18.13
C HIS A 321 -10.72 -7.69 18.42
N PRO A 322 -11.70 -7.48 19.32
CA PRO A 322 -12.31 -6.17 19.56
C PRO A 322 -11.33 -5.03 19.86
N LYS A 323 -10.25 -5.30 20.60
CA LYS A 323 -9.19 -4.30 20.89
C LYS A 323 -8.57 -3.71 19.63
N MET A 324 -8.52 -4.45 18.51
CA MET A 324 -7.96 -3.93 17.25
C MET A 324 -8.80 -2.78 16.70
N HIS A 325 -10.12 -2.78 16.92
CA HIS A 325 -10.96 -1.63 16.54
C HIS A 325 -10.48 -0.38 17.27
N GLU A 326 -10.39 -0.42 18.61
CA GLU A 326 -9.95 0.72 19.41
C GLU A 326 -8.55 1.20 19.05
N ILE A 327 -7.62 0.27 18.77
CA ILE A 327 -6.24 0.59 18.40
C ILE A 327 -6.20 1.28 17.04
N PHE A 328 -6.93 0.79 16.05
CA PHE A 328 -6.98 1.43 14.72
C PHE A 328 -7.78 2.72 14.70
N GLU A 329 -8.81 2.87 15.55
CA GLU A 329 -9.47 4.17 15.74
C GLU A 329 -8.50 5.21 16.36
N ARG A 330 -7.64 4.79 17.28
CA ARG A 330 -6.57 5.64 17.83
C ARG A 330 -5.51 5.96 16.77
N ALA A 331 -5.07 4.96 16.00
CA ALA A 331 -4.13 5.16 14.90
C ALA A 331 -4.68 6.15 13.86
N ALA A 332 -5.97 6.04 13.51
CA ALA A 332 -6.64 6.95 12.59
C ALA A 332 -6.65 8.40 13.10
N LYS A 333 -6.86 8.62 14.40
CA LYS A 333 -6.75 9.96 15.01
C LYS A 333 -5.34 10.52 14.97
N ILE A 334 -4.31 9.67 15.12
CA ILE A 334 -2.90 10.08 15.08
C ILE A 334 -2.51 10.51 13.66
N VAL A 335 -2.93 9.74 12.65
CA VAL A 335 -2.64 10.08 11.25
C VAL A 335 -3.50 11.23 10.74
N ASP A 336 -4.72 11.39 11.25
CA ASP A 336 -5.60 12.53 10.96
C ASP A 336 -5.83 12.74 9.45
N ILE A 337 -6.25 11.67 8.78
CA ILE A 337 -6.76 11.69 7.40
C ILE A 337 -8.11 10.97 7.30
N PRO A 338 -8.97 11.33 6.33
CA PRO A 338 -10.34 10.82 6.28
C PRO A 338 -10.45 9.35 5.89
N VAL A 339 -9.53 8.86 5.07
CA VAL A 339 -9.46 7.45 4.63
C VAL A 339 -8.01 7.01 4.74
N ALA A 340 -7.74 5.99 5.56
CA ALA A 340 -6.38 5.47 5.78
C ALA A 340 -6.37 3.96 5.63
N GLY A 341 -5.34 3.42 4.96
CA GLY A 341 -5.05 1.98 4.96
C GLY A 341 -3.75 1.69 5.68
N PHE A 342 -3.85 1.10 6.86
CA PHE A 342 -2.72 0.68 7.68
C PHE A 342 -2.31 -0.75 7.33
N ASP A 343 -1.08 -0.91 6.87
CA ASP A 343 -0.48 -2.23 6.72
C ASP A 343 0.18 -2.61 8.04
N LEU A 344 -0.07 -3.83 8.52
CA LEU A 344 0.44 -4.35 9.78
C LEU A 344 0.92 -5.79 9.65
N ILE A 345 1.78 -6.20 10.57
CA ILE A 345 2.18 -7.59 10.74
C ILE A 345 1.77 -8.03 12.13
N ILE A 346 0.99 -9.11 12.20
CA ILE A 346 0.52 -9.77 13.42
C ILE A 346 0.44 -11.27 13.18
N GLY A 347 0.66 -12.08 14.23
CA GLY A 347 0.58 -13.53 14.13
C GLY A 347 -0.85 -13.99 13.90
N ASP A 348 -1.74 -13.61 14.82
CA ASP A 348 -3.17 -13.93 14.78
C ASP A 348 -4.01 -12.69 15.18
N PRO A 349 -4.71 -12.03 14.23
CA PRO A 349 -5.52 -10.86 14.54
C PRO A 349 -6.81 -11.18 15.30
N THR A 350 -7.14 -12.46 15.51
CA THR A 350 -8.32 -12.90 16.28
C THR A 350 -7.99 -13.10 17.77
N ALA A 351 -6.71 -13.33 18.09
CA ALA A 351 -6.21 -13.41 19.46
C ALA A 351 -5.98 -12.01 20.07
N ASP A 352 -5.82 -11.95 21.39
CA ASP A 352 -5.56 -10.70 22.10
C ASP A 352 -4.24 -10.07 21.60
N PRO A 353 -4.26 -8.84 21.04
CA PRO A 353 -3.05 -8.17 20.55
C PRO A 353 -1.99 -7.96 21.64
N ASP A 354 -2.36 -7.95 22.91
CA ASP A 354 -1.41 -7.74 24.03
C ASP A 354 -0.58 -9.00 24.35
N THR A 355 -0.99 -10.17 23.84
CA THR A 355 -0.31 -11.47 24.07
C THR A 355 0.71 -11.83 23.00
N GLN A 356 0.87 -10.97 21.98
CA GLN A 356 1.72 -11.24 20.83
C GLN A 356 2.46 -9.97 20.40
N ARG A 357 3.62 -10.16 19.78
CA ARG A 357 4.38 -9.05 19.18
C ARG A 357 3.84 -8.76 17.79
N TRP A 358 3.44 -7.52 17.55
CA TRP A 358 2.89 -7.06 16.28
C TRP A 358 3.09 -5.55 16.11
N GLY A 359 2.75 -5.01 14.94
CA GLY A 359 2.75 -3.56 14.75
C GLY A 359 2.34 -3.12 13.36
N ILE A 360 1.93 -1.85 13.27
CA ILE A 360 1.68 -1.13 12.02
C ILE A 360 3.03 -0.83 11.38
N ILE A 361 3.20 -1.18 10.10
CA ILE A 361 4.46 -1.03 9.36
C ILE A 361 4.41 0.11 8.33
N GLU A 362 3.23 0.41 7.79
CA GLU A 362 3.00 1.46 6.79
C GLU A 362 1.55 2.00 6.91
N CYS A 363 1.32 3.23 6.45
CA CYS A 363 -0.01 3.82 6.33
C CYS A 363 -0.11 4.43 4.93
N ASN A 364 -1.20 4.13 4.22
CA ASN A 364 -1.45 4.60 2.86
C ASN A 364 -2.60 5.61 2.88
N SER A 365 -2.35 6.78 2.30
CA SER A 365 -3.32 7.86 2.16
C SER A 365 -4.39 7.64 1.08
N MET A 366 -4.13 6.71 0.16
CA MET A 366 -5.02 6.33 -0.95
C MET A 366 -5.15 4.80 -1.04
N PRO A 367 -5.79 4.15 -0.06
CA PRO A 367 -5.82 2.70 0.04
C PRO A 367 -6.69 2.05 -1.05
N TYR A 368 -6.35 0.81 -1.40
CA TYR A 368 -7.18 -0.01 -2.29
C TYR A 368 -8.40 -0.55 -1.54
N ILE A 369 -9.43 0.27 -1.41
CA ILE A 369 -10.67 -0.05 -0.68
C ILE A 369 -11.47 -1.20 -1.33
N ASP A 370 -11.24 -1.47 -2.60
CA ASP A 370 -11.87 -2.55 -3.37
C ASP A 370 -11.41 -3.95 -2.95
N LEU A 371 -10.25 -4.05 -2.30
CA LEU A 371 -9.74 -5.33 -1.77
C LEU A 371 -10.73 -5.99 -0.81
N HIS A 372 -11.39 -5.19 0.02
CA HIS A 372 -12.34 -5.64 1.04
C HIS A 372 -13.64 -6.19 0.43
N PHE A 373 -14.10 -5.60 -0.67
CA PHE A 373 -15.31 -6.04 -1.36
C PHE A 373 -15.05 -7.28 -2.23
N PHE A 374 -13.85 -7.36 -2.83
CA PHE A 374 -13.49 -8.43 -3.77
C PHE A 374 -12.60 -9.53 -3.16
N ALA A 375 -12.56 -9.66 -1.84
CA ALA A 375 -11.88 -10.77 -1.18
C ALA A 375 -12.39 -12.13 -1.68
N LEU A 376 -11.51 -13.15 -1.70
CA LEU A 376 -11.91 -14.50 -2.09
C LEU A 376 -12.80 -15.15 -1.03
N GLU A 377 -12.44 -14.95 0.24
CA GLU A 377 -13.15 -15.45 1.42
C GLU A 377 -13.53 -14.32 2.39
N GLY A 378 -14.43 -14.64 3.31
CA GLY A 378 -14.98 -13.68 4.28
C GLY A 378 -16.19 -12.94 3.74
N LYS A 379 -16.82 -12.14 4.61
CA LYS A 379 -17.98 -11.32 4.25
C LYS A 379 -17.50 -10.08 3.48
N PRO A 380 -17.93 -9.86 2.22
CA PRO A 380 -17.57 -8.66 1.48
C PRO A 380 -17.99 -7.39 2.21
N ILE A 381 -17.11 -6.39 2.25
CA ILE A 381 -17.41 -5.07 2.82
C ILE A 381 -17.25 -4.00 1.75
N ASN A 382 -18.33 -3.26 1.48
CA ASN A 382 -18.32 -2.14 0.54
C ASN A 382 -17.84 -0.86 1.24
N ILE A 383 -16.52 -0.65 1.31
CA ILE A 383 -15.97 0.55 1.96
C ILE A 383 -16.40 1.85 1.25
N ALA A 384 -16.75 1.81 -0.04
CA ALA A 384 -17.25 3.00 -0.73
C ALA A 384 -18.54 3.55 -0.10
N GLU A 385 -19.34 2.71 0.57
CA GLU A 385 -20.50 3.13 1.35
C GLU A 385 -20.08 4.15 2.42
N HIS A 386 -19.10 3.79 3.24
CA HIS A 386 -18.57 4.65 4.30
C HIS A 386 -17.94 5.94 3.75
N VAL A 387 -17.30 5.89 2.57
CA VAL A 387 -16.73 7.07 1.92
C VAL A 387 -17.84 8.04 1.49
N TRP A 388 -18.92 7.54 0.89
CA TRP A 388 -20.04 8.40 0.51
C TRP A 388 -20.82 8.93 1.72
N ASP A 389 -20.81 8.23 2.85
CA ASP A 389 -21.41 8.73 4.11
C ASP A 389 -20.72 10.00 4.62
N LEU A 390 -19.46 10.22 4.28
CA LEU A 390 -18.74 11.47 4.61
C LEU A 390 -19.43 12.70 4.02
N TRP A 391 -20.13 12.55 2.90
CA TRP A 391 -20.85 13.63 2.23
C TRP A 391 -22.28 13.84 2.75
N LEU A 392 -22.78 12.92 3.58
CA LEU A 392 -24.08 13.01 4.23
C LEU A 392 -24.01 13.67 5.62
N LYS A 393 -22.84 13.61 6.25
CA LYS A 393 -22.56 14.25 7.55
C LYS A 393 -22.62 15.77 7.39
N LYS A 394 -23.64 16.38 8.01
CA LYS A 394 -23.84 17.83 8.08
C LYS A 394 -23.03 18.46 9.20
#